data_AF-A0A090X6Y4-F1
#
_entry.id   AF-A0A090X6Y4-F1
#
_cell.length_a   1.000
_cell.length_b   1.000
_cell.length_c   1.000
_cell.angle_alpha   90.00
_cell.angle_beta   90.00
_cell.angle_gamma   90.00
#
_symmetry.space_group_name_H-M   'P 1'
#
loop_
_entity.id
_entity.type
_entity.pdbx_description
1 polymer ?
#
loop_
_entity_poly.entity_id
_entity_poly.type
_entity_poly.pdbx_seq_one_letter_code
_entity_poly.pdbx_strand_id
1 'polypeptide(L)'
;MEMTFLDTAVFTGGYFVLVFGIGIGITFFLKKKQSSQDYFFASNSLPWWVIGSSVIAANISAEQFIGMTGSGYAIGLGIATYEWLGALGLLIIAKYFLPIYLKNGIYTMPGFLEKRYDSRLRVSLAVFWLLVYWFVNLSSVFYLGALVLQGILGLDLVQWIYILALISGLYAVIGGLKAVAYTDVVQVIFLVFGGLMTTYFALKAVSNSTDVFLGLEMLFDKAPEKFDLILEKSDPNYKYLPGLGVIFGGLWVANIAYFGCNQYIIQRSLAAKSIKEAQKGMALAAFMKLFIPLIVVIPGIAAFVLNAGIDKPDEAYPWLLNTFIPSGFKGLALAALVAAIVSSLSSMVTSASTIFTFDIYKPMINKTATDDKLVVVGRIMSAVSLIIAVLVAPMLSSLDQAFQFIQDFTGMVTPGIVVVFLFGLFWKKAILRAHFGR
;
A
#
# COMPACT_ATOMS: atom_id res chain seq x y z
N MET A 1 6.29 -15.93 19.55
CA MET A 1 7.30 -14.99 20.09
C MET A 1 6.86 -14.60 21.49
N GLU A 2 7.70 -14.71 22.53
CA GLU A 2 7.33 -14.13 23.83
C GLU A 2 7.62 -12.62 23.80
N MET A 3 6.55 -11.82 23.81
CA MET A 3 6.65 -10.35 23.91
C MET A 3 6.95 -9.97 25.35
N THR A 4 8.01 -9.18 25.57
CA THR A 4 8.26 -8.65 26.91
C THR A 4 7.22 -7.58 27.28
N PHE A 5 7.15 -7.23 28.57
CA PHE A 5 6.35 -6.09 29.02
C PHE A 5 6.75 -4.80 28.28
N LEU A 6 8.06 -4.57 28.05
CA LEU A 6 8.56 -3.42 27.33
C LEU A 6 8.10 -3.41 25.86
N ASP A 7 8.13 -4.56 25.19
CA ASP A 7 7.62 -4.69 23.82
C ASP A 7 6.13 -4.37 23.74
N THR A 8 5.36 -4.92 24.69
CA THR A 8 3.92 -4.67 24.78
C THR A 8 3.62 -3.20 25.10
N ALA A 9 4.40 -2.56 25.97
CA ALA A 9 4.25 -1.15 26.31
C ALA A 9 4.62 -0.22 25.14
N VAL A 10 5.68 -0.53 24.38
CA VAL A 10 6.05 0.23 23.17
C VAL A 10 5.00 0.07 22.08
N PHE A 11 4.53 -1.15 21.85
CA PHE A 11 3.49 -1.45 20.87
C PHE A 11 2.15 -0.81 21.25
N THR A 12 1.61 -1.12 22.42
CA THR A 12 0.30 -0.64 22.87
C THR A 12 0.33 0.83 23.28
N GLY A 13 1.34 1.26 24.05
CA GLY A 13 1.43 2.62 24.57
C GLY A 13 1.98 3.61 23.55
N GLY A 14 2.96 3.22 22.72
CA GLY A 14 3.56 4.10 21.71
C GLY A 14 2.72 4.20 20.45
N TYR A 15 2.47 3.08 19.77
CA TYR A 15 1.80 3.10 18.48
C TYR A 15 0.30 3.38 18.59
N PHE A 16 -0.43 2.66 19.46
CA PHE A 16 -1.88 2.88 19.54
C PHE A 16 -2.20 4.28 20.06
N VAL A 17 -1.58 4.74 21.15
CA VAL A 17 -1.91 6.07 21.69
C VAL A 17 -1.57 7.19 20.71
N LEU A 18 -0.44 7.12 20.00
CA LEU A 18 -0.08 8.16 19.03
C LEU A 18 -0.96 8.12 17.78
N VAL A 19 -1.12 6.96 17.15
CA VAL A 19 -1.88 6.86 15.89
C VAL A 19 -3.37 7.07 16.15
N PHE A 20 -3.93 6.48 17.21
CA PHE A 20 -5.31 6.73 17.58
C PHE A 20 -5.51 8.14 18.12
N GLY A 21 -4.63 8.65 18.97
CA GLY A 21 -4.73 10.01 19.49
C GLY A 21 -4.72 11.05 18.38
N ILE A 22 -3.88 10.86 17.36
CA ILE A 22 -3.83 11.75 16.19
C ILE A 22 -5.02 11.51 15.27
N GLY A 23 -5.37 10.26 14.94
CA GLY A 23 -6.51 9.96 14.07
C GLY A 23 -7.84 10.43 14.65
N ILE A 24 -8.08 10.14 15.92
CA ILE A 24 -9.24 10.59 16.69
C ILE A 24 -9.18 12.11 16.89
N GLY A 25 -8.02 12.65 17.30
CA GLY A 25 -7.83 14.08 17.49
C GLY A 25 -8.15 14.87 16.23
N ILE A 26 -7.59 14.50 15.08
CA ILE A 26 -7.90 15.12 13.79
C ILE A 26 -9.39 14.96 13.47
N THR A 27 -9.98 13.79 13.72
CA THR A 27 -11.40 13.56 13.50
C THR A 27 -12.29 14.48 14.37
N PHE A 28 -11.91 14.74 15.62
CA PHE A 28 -12.62 15.66 16.51
C PHE A 28 -12.35 17.14 16.21
N PHE A 29 -11.15 17.49 15.75
CA PHE A 29 -10.78 18.84 15.32
C PHE A 29 -11.37 19.19 13.95
N LEU A 30 -11.68 18.19 13.11
CA LEU A 30 -12.50 18.39 11.92
C LEU A 30 -13.92 18.74 12.37
N LYS A 31 -14.38 19.94 11.99
CA LYS A 31 -15.64 20.57 12.41
C LYS A 31 -16.80 19.57 12.49
N LYS A 32 -17.70 19.75 13.48
CA LYS A 32 -18.92 18.93 13.71
C LYS A 32 -19.78 18.65 12.45
N LYS A 33 -19.66 19.47 11.40
CA LYS A 33 -20.29 19.26 10.09
C LYS A 33 -19.22 19.29 8.99
N GLN A 34 -18.95 18.13 8.39
CA GLN A 34 -18.01 17.96 7.27
C GLN A 34 -18.78 18.08 5.95
N SER A 35 -18.24 18.83 4.99
CA SER A 35 -18.74 18.80 3.60
C SER A 35 -18.26 17.54 2.88
N SER A 36 -18.84 17.24 1.71
CA SER A 36 -18.35 16.12 0.88
C SER A 36 -16.91 16.37 0.43
N GLN A 37 -16.55 17.62 0.14
CA GLN A 37 -15.18 18.01 -0.21
C GLN A 37 -14.19 17.78 0.94
N ASP A 38 -14.61 17.99 2.19
CA ASP A 38 -13.77 17.74 3.36
C ASP A 38 -13.53 16.24 3.58
N TYR A 39 -14.60 15.44 3.53
CA TYR A 39 -14.55 14.01 3.81
C TYR A 39 -13.80 13.22 2.73
N PHE A 40 -14.09 13.46 1.44
CA PHE A 40 -13.55 12.64 0.35
C PHE A 40 -12.26 13.18 -0.27
N PHE A 41 -12.04 14.50 -0.20
CA PHE A 41 -10.97 15.18 -0.93
C PHE A 41 -10.12 16.11 -0.04
N ALA A 42 -10.26 16.01 1.28
CA ALA A 42 -9.50 16.79 2.25
C ALA A 42 -9.47 18.30 1.94
N SER A 43 -10.57 18.84 1.38
CA SER A 43 -10.71 20.24 0.98
C SER A 43 -9.63 20.72 -0.03
N ASN A 44 -9.05 19.81 -0.82
CA ASN A 44 -7.87 20.06 -1.66
C ASN A 44 -6.76 20.77 -0.88
N SER A 45 -6.52 20.36 0.37
CA SER A 45 -5.64 21.08 1.30
C SER A 45 -4.38 20.32 1.69
N LEU A 46 -4.11 19.17 1.08
CA LEU A 46 -2.93 18.37 1.43
C LEU A 46 -1.64 19.04 0.94
N PRO A 47 -0.66 19.30 1.83
CA PRO A 47 0.66 19.76 1.44
C PRO A 47 1.51 18.58 0.93
N TRP A 48 2.57 18.89 0.17
CA TRP A 48 3.42 17.92 -0.51
C TRP A 48 3.99 16.84 0.41
N TRP A 49 4.41 17.19 1.63
CA TRP A 49 4.99 16.22 2.57
C TRP A 49 3.95 15.23 3.10
N VAL A 50 2.68 15.63 3.28
CA VAL A 50 1.59 14.70 3.64
C VAL A 50 1.31 13.76 2.47
N ILE A 51 1.28 14.30 1.24
CA ILE A 51 1.04 13.49 0.04
C ILE A 51 2.13 12.44 -0.12
N GLY A 52 3.40 12.84 -0.07
CA GLY A 52 4.53 11.92 -0.25
C GLY A 52 4.58 10.82 0.81
N SER A 53 4.44 11.19 2.09
CA SER A 53 4.40 10.21 3.18
C SER A 53 3.18 9.30 3.08
N SER A 54 1.98 9.83 2.78
CA SER A 54 0.78 8.99 2.69
C SER A 54 0.80 8.05 1.48
N VAL A 55 1.37 8.46 0.34
CA VAL A 55 1.59 7.56 -0.80
C VAL A 55 2.53 6.41 -0.41
N ILE A 56 3.58 6.70 0.37
CA ILE A 56 4.52 5.67 0.82
C ILE A 56 3.92 4.77 1.91
N ALA A 57 3.19 5.32 2.88
CA ALA A 57 2.50 4.51 3.89
C ALA A 57 1.49 3.54 3.25
N ALA A 58 0.71 4.04 2.28
CA ALA A 58 -0.26 3.22 1.56
C ALA A 58 0.40 2.19 0.62
N ASN A 59 1.67 2.39 0.27
CA ASN A 59 2.43 1.48 -0.57
C ASN A 59 3.22 0.42 0.23
N ILE A 60 3.77 0.79 1.39
CA ILE A 60 4.44 -0.16 2.28
C ILE A 60 3.37 -0.95 3.04
N SER A 61 3.06 -2.14 2.56
CA SER A 61 2.13 -3.08 3.19
C SER A 61 2.86 -4.16 4.01
N ALA A 62 2.12 -4.99 4.74
CA ALA A 62 2.68 -6.19 5.37
C ALA A 62 3.30 -7.15 4.32
N GLU A 63 2.68 -7.23 3.14
CA GLU A 63 3.19 -7.95 1.98
C GLU A 63 4.56 -7.42 1.54
N GLN A 64 4.78 -6.11 1.59
CA GLN A 64 6.08 -5.52 1.32
C GLN A 64 7.13 -5.98 2.34
N PHE A 65 6.83 -5.90 3.64
CA PHE A 65 7.78 -6.30 4.68
C PHE A 65 8.11 -7.78 4.66
N ILE A 66 7.12 -8.64 4.45
CA ILE A 66 7.30 -10.08 4.53
C ILE A 66 7.75 -10.65 3.19
N GLY A 67 7.01 -10.34 2.12
CA GLY A 67 7.24 -10.87 0.79
C GLY A 67 8.51 -10.34 0.15
N MET A 68 8.86 -9.05 0.31
CA MET A 68 10.16 -8.58 -0.21
C MET A 68 11.33 -9.04 0.63
N THR A 69 11.16 -9.24 1.94
CA THR A 69 12.23 -9.85 2.76
C THR A 69 12.44 -11.29 2.34
N GLY A 70 11.37 -12.06 2.12
CA GLY A 70 11.46 -13.41 1.57
C GLY A 70 12.07 -13.46 0.18
N SER A 71 11.71 -12.52 -0.69
CA SER A 71 12.34 -12.38 -2.01
C SER A 71 13.82 -11.96 -1.91
N GLY A 72 14.18 -11.15 -0.92
CA GLY A 72 15.58 -10.81 -0.61
C GLY A 72 16.38 -12.03 -0.12
N TYR A 73 15.74 -12.91 0.65
CA TYR A 73 16.32 -14.19 1.06
C TYR A 73 16.52 -15.15 -0.14
N ALA A 74 15.49 -15.31 -0.97
CA ALA A 74 15.50 -16.25 -2.09
C ALA A 74 16.31 -15.77 -3.30
N ILE A 75 16.11 -14.52 -3.71
CA ILE A 75 16.64 -13.94 -4.95
C ILE A 75 17.77 -12.95 -4.66
N GLY A 76 17.60 -12.10 -3.65
CA GLY A 76 18.56 -11.04 -3.34
C GLY A 76 18.12 -9.67 -3.83
N LEU A 77 19.09 -8.77 -4.03
CA LEU A 77 18.90 -7.35 -4.33
C LEU A 77 18.22 -7.09 -5.67
N GLY A 78 18.22 -8.05 -6.61
CA GLY A 78 17.52 -7.92 -7.89
C GLY A 78 16.04 -7.55 -7.75
N ILE A 79 15.37 -7.99 -6.68
CA ILE A 79 13.97 -7.64 -6.40
C ILE A 79 13.76 -6.13 -6.14
N ALA A 80 14.81 -5.42 -5.72
CA ALA A 80 14.78 -3.96 -5.52
C ALA A 80 14.44 -3.18 -6.80
N THR A 81 14.59 -3.80 -7.97
CA THR A 81 14.16 -3.24 -9.26
C THR A 81 12.68 -2.84 -9.27
N TYR A 82 11.81 -3.57 -8.55
CA TYR A 82 10.39 -3.19 -8.36
C TYR A 82 10.26 -1.81 -7.71
N GLU A 83 11.04 -1.57 -6.66
CA GLU A 83 11.01 -0.31 -5.91
C GLU A 83 11.59 0.84 -6.74
N TRP A 84 12.75 0.63 -7.37
CA TRP A 84 13.44 1.66 -8.13
C TRP A 84 12.71 2.05 -9.42
N LEU A 85 12.16 1.09 -10.18
CA LEU A 85 11.29 1.44 -11.31
C LEU A 85 9.97 2.06 -10.84
N GLY A 86 9.46 1.65 -9.68
CA GLY A 86 8.31 2.30 -9.05
C GLY A 86 8.59 3.78 -8.74
N ALA A 87 9.80 4.11 -8.27
CA ALA A 87 10.23 5.49 -8.03
C ALA A 87 10.22 6.31 -9.34
N LEU A 88 10.73 5.75 -10.43
CA LEU A 88 10.65 6.38 -11.75
C LEU A 88 9.19 6.53 -12.23
N GLY A 89 8.37 5.50 -12.00
CA GLY A 89 6.93 5.52 -12.27
C GLY A 89 6.24 6.69 -11.57
N LEU A 90 6.47 6.87 -10.27
CA LEU A 90 5.95 8.00 -9.49
C LEU A 90 6.30 9.35 -10.11
N LEU A 91 7.55 9.54 -10.58
CA LEU A 91 7.97 10.78 -11.26
C LEU A 91 7.26 10.98 -12.60
N ILE A 92 7.06 9.92 -13.38
CA ILE A 92 6.31 9.97 -14.65
C ILE A 92 4.86 10.37 -14.37
N ILE A 93 4.20 9.74 -13.39
CA ILE A 93 2.82 10.08 -13.00
C ILE A 93 2.75 11.53 -12.52
N ALA A 94 3.71 11.97 -11.71
CA ALA A 94 3.79 13.34 -11.21
C ALA A 94 3.89 14.36 -12.36
N LYS A 95 4.78 14.10 -13.32
CA LYS A 95 5.07 15.02 -14.41
C LYS A 95 3.98 15.06 -15.48
N TYR A 96 3.41 13.91 -15.83
CA TYR A 96 2.55 13.79 -17.02
C TYR A 96 1.07 13.54 -16.69
N PHE A 97 0.75 12.76 -15.66
CA PHE A 97 -0.63 12.36 -15.37
C PHE A 97 -1.32 13.38 -14.47
N LEU A 98 -0.70 13.75 -13.34
CA LEU A 98 -1.31 14.65 -12.36
C LEU A 98 -1.72 16.02 -12.94
N PRO A 99 -0.93 16.68 -13.82
CA PRO A 99 -1.38 17.94 -14.40
C PRO A 99 -2.64 17.79 -15.24
N ILE A 100 -2.84 16.64 -15.89
CA ILE A 100 -4.06 16.37 -16.67
C ILE A 100 -5.23 16.15 -15.71
N TYR A 101 -5.07 15.31 -14.69
CA TYR A 101 -6.15 15.04 -13.74
C TYR A 101 -6.58 16.28 -12.97
N LEU A 102 -5.64 17.03 -12.40
CA LEU A 102 -5.95 18.20 -11.57
C LEU A 102 -6.53 19.36 -12.39
N LYS A 103 -5.99 19.65 -13.59
CA LYS A 103 -6.54 20.73 -14.45
C LYS A 103 -7.96 20.44 -14.91
N ASN A 104 -8.31 19.17 -15.10
CA ASN A 104 -9.64 18.75 -15.52
C ASN A 104 -10.59 18.49 -14.34
N GLY A 105 -10.19 18.75 -13.10
CA GLY A 105 -11.01 18.50 -11.92
C GLY A 105 -11.43 17.04 -11.80
N ILE A 106 -10.48 16.12 -11.96
CA ILE A 106 -10.67 14.68 -11.77
C ILE A 106 -10.51 14.35 -10.30
N TYR A 107 -11.52 13.69 -9.74
CA TYR A 107 -11.56 13.25 -8.35
C TYR A 107 -11.57 11.73 -8.19
N THR A 108 -12.05 11.01 -9.21
CA THR A 108 -12.09 9.56 -9.27
C THR A 108 -11.54 9.05 -10.60
N MET A 109 -10.87 7.90 -10.59
CA MET A 109 -10.37 7.25 -11.80
C MET A 109 -11.49 6.83 -12.76
N PRO A 110 -12.63 6.28 -12.29
CA PRO A 110 -13.80 6.12 -13.15
C PRO A 110 -14.35 7.45 -13.69
N GLY A 111 -14.38 8.50 -12.87
CA GLY A 111 -14.84 9.83 -13.31
C GLY A 111 -13.97 10.46 -14.40
N PHE A 112 -12.66 10.15 -14.42
CA PHE A 112 -11.80 10.49 -15.56
C PHE A 112 -12.28 9.81 -16.85
N LEU A 113 -12.59 8.52 -16.79
CA LEU A 113 -13.07 7.79 -17.96
C LEU A 113 -14.44 8.28 -18.44
N GLU A 114 -15.32 8.75 -17.55
CA GLU A 114 -16.56 9.41 -17.97
C GLU A 114 -16.30 10.67 -18.78
N LYS A 115 -15.47 11.58 -18.25
CA LYS A 115 -15.16 12.84 -18.94
C LYS A 115 -14.46 12.61 -20.28
N ARG A 116 -13.68 11.53 -20.36
CA ARG A 116 -12.90 11.22 -21.55
C ARG A 116 -13.66 10.40 -22.59
N TYR A 117 -14.52 9.51 -22.14
CA TYR A 117 -15.23 8.53 -22.95
C TYR A 117 -16.73 8.62 -22.69
N ASP A 118 -17.30 7.74 -21.86
CA ASP A 118 -18.74 7.74 -21.56
C ASP A 118 -19.05 7.24 -20.14
N SER A 119 -20.32 7.41 -19.72
CA SER A 119 -20.79 6.98 -18.40
C SER A 119 -20.83 5.45 -18.24
N ARG A 120 -20.88 4.67 -19.33
CA ARG A 120 -20.87 3.19 -19.25
C ARG A 120 -19.52 2.72 -18.72
N LEU A 121 -18.43 3.25 -19.28
CA LEU A 121 -17.08 2.90 -18.87
C LEU A 121 -16.80 3.31 -17.41
N ARG A 122 -17.34 4.46 -16.96
CA ARG A 122 -17.29 4.83 -15.54
C ARG A 122 -17.93 3.77 -14.66
N VAL A 123 -19.17 3.37 -14.95
CA VAL A 123 -19.89 2.41 -14.10
C VAL A 123 -19.21 1.04 -14.12
N SER A 124 -18.81 0.56 -15.29
CA SER A 124 -18.08 -0.71 -15.41
C SER A 124 -16.78 -0.69 -14.60
N LEU A 125 -15.99 0.37 -14.70
CA LEU A 125 -14.74 0.48 -13.94
C LEU A 125 -14.99 0.65 -12.43
N ALA A 126 -16.00 1.42 -12.05
CA ALA A 126 -16.36 1.62 -10.65
C ALA A 126 -16.80 0.30 -9.98
N VAL A 127 -17.69 -0.47 -10.63
CA VAL A 127 -18.10 -1.80 -10.15
C VAL A 127 -16.89 -2.73 -10.08
N PHE A 128 -16.06 -2.75 -11.12
CA PHE A 128 -14.84 -3.55 -11.14
C PHE A 128 -13.93 -3.25 -9.95
N TRP A 129 -13.59 -1.98 -9.70
CA TRP A 129 -12.72 -1.60 -8.58
C TRP A 129 -13.35 -1.90 -7.22
N LEU A 130 -14.67 -1.73 -7.06
CA LEU A 130 -15.34 -2.07 -5.80
C LEU A 130 -15.25 -3.57 -5.52
N LEU A 131 -15.49 -4.42 -6.52
CA LEU A 131 -15.35 -5.87 -6.38
C LEU A 131 -13.91 -6.27 -6.04
N VAL A 132 -12.93 -5.71 -6.76
CA VAL A 132 -11.51 -5.94 -6.50
C VAL A 132 -11.12 -5.49 -5.08
N TYR A 133 -11.56 -4.31 -4.65
CA TYR A 133 -11.27 -3.84 -3.30
C TYR A 133 -11.90 -4.71 -2.22
N TRP A 134 -13.17 -5.11 -2.36
CA TRP A 134 -13.84 -5.91 -1.33
C TRP A 134 -13.34 -7.36 -1.29
N PHE A 135 -13.30 -8.04 -2.42
CA PHE A 135 -13.05 -9.49 -2.46
C PHE A 135 -11.58 -9.86 -2.62
N VAL A 136 -10.74 -8.95 -3.12
CA VAL A 136 -9.32 -9.21 -3.34
C VAL A 136 -8.47 -8.43 -2.35
N ASN A 137 -8.39 -7.11 -2.48
CA ASN A 137 -7.41 -6.32 -1.73
C ASN A 137 -7.69 -6.26 -0.22
N LEU A 138 -8.86 -5.77 0.20
CA LEU A 138 -9.18 -5.61 1.63
C LEU A 138 -9.17 -6.97 2.34
N SER A 139 -9.82 -7.97 1.75
CA SER A 139 -9.90 -9.32 2.31
C SER A 139 -8.51 -9.94 2.48
N SER A 140 -7.64 -9.80 1.48
CA SER A 140 -6.28 -10.36 1.56
C SER A 140 -5.41 -9.62 2.56
N VAL A 141 -5.50 -8.29 2.65
CA VAL A 141 -4.75 -7.51 3.65
C VAL A 141 -5.21 -7.83 5.08
N PHE A 142 -6.52 -8.02 5.30
CA PHE A 142 -7.03 -8.49 6.59
C PHE A 142 -6.50 -9.88 6.93
N TYR A 143 -6.61 -10.83 6.01
CA TYR A 143 -6.16 -12.20 6.21
C TYR A 143 -4.65 -12.28 6.48
N LEU A 144 -3.82 -11.71 5.61
CA LEU A 144 -2.37 -11.69 5.75
C LEU A 144 -1.94 -10.96 7.01
N GLY A 145 -2.52 -9.79 7.29
CA GLY A 145 -2.23 -9.02 8.50
C GLY A 145 -2.57 -9.80 9.76
N ALA A 146 -3.74 -10.46 9.79
CA ALA A 146 -4.17 -11.26 10.93
C ALA A 146 -3.31 -12.52 11.13
N LEU A 147 -2.90 -13.20 10.05
CA LEU A 147 -2.05 -14.38 10.11
C LEU A 147 -0.69 -14.06 10.74
N VAL A 148 -0.11 -12.92 10.39
CA VAL A 148 1.16 -12.49 10.96
C VAL A 148 1.02 -12.13 12.43
N LEU A 149 -0.04 -11.41 12.79
CA LEU A 149 -0.32 -11.07 14.18
C LEU A 149 -0.67 -12.30 15.03
N GLN A 150 -1.33 -13.31 14.47
CA GLN A 150 -1.56 -14.60 15.11
C GLN A 150 -0.23 -15.28 15.46
N GLY A 151 0.69 -15.38 14.50
CA GLY A 151 2.01 -16.00 14.73
C GLY A 151 2.89 -15.26 15.75
N ILE A 152 2.69 -13.95 15.89
CA ILE A 152 3.48 -13.10 16.81
C ILE A 152 2.86 -13.03 18.20
N LEU A 153 1.56 -12.73 18.29
CA LEU A 153 0.86 -12.36 19.53
C LEU A 153 -0.10 -13.45 20.07
N GLY A 154 -0.31 -14.53 19.34
CA GLY A 154 -0.99 -15.73 19.84
C GLY A 154 -2.52 -15.65 19.96
N LEU A 155 -3.17 -14.55 19.56
CA LEU A 155 -4.64 -14.53 19.39
C LEU A 155 -5.05 -15.24 18.09
N ASP A 156 -6.28 -15.75 18.06
CA ASP A 156 -6.81 -16.45 16.88
C ASP A 156 -6.93 -15.51 15.67
N LEU A 157 -6.77 -16.06 14.46
CA LEU A 157 -6.89 -15.33 13.19
C LEU A 157 -8.12 -14.42 13.14
N VAL A 158 -9.29 -14.96 13.48
CA VAL A 158 -10.58 -14.24 13.42
C VAL A 158 -10.62 -13.08 14.43
N GLN A 159 -10.02 -13.26 15.61
CA GLN A 159 -9.91 -12.19 16.61
C GLN A 159 -9.06 -11.04 16.07
N TRP A 160 -7.92 -11.35 15.43
CA TRP A 160 -7.08 -10.34 14.81
C TRP A 160 -7.76 -9.62 13.65
N ILE A 161 -8.56 -10.31 12.84
CA ILE A 161 -9.36 -9.68 11.78
C ILE A 161 -10.31 -8.64 12.39
N TYR A 162 -11.04 -8.98 13.46
CA TYR A 162 -11.94 -8.03 14.12
C TYR A 162 -11.20 -6.85 14.76
N ILE A 163 -10.05 -7.10 15.40
CA ILE A 163 -9.23 -6.05 15.98
C ILE A 163 -8.72 -5.09 14.89
N LEU A 164 -8.17 -5.61 13.80
CA LEU A 164 -7.72 -4.80 12.66
C LEU A 164 -8.87 -3.99 12.03
N ALA A 165 -10.06 -4.58 11.93
CA ALA A 165 -11.24 -3.92 11.37
C ALA A 165 -11.71 -2.76 12.25
N LEU A 166 -11.72 -2.97 13.57
CA LEU A 166 -12.02 -1.91 14.53
C LEU A 166 -11.00 -0.78 14.42
N ILE A 167 -9.71 -1.11 14.42
CA ILE A 167 -8.61 -0.15 14.38
C ILE A 167 -8.64 0.70 13.10
N SER A 168 -8.72 0.04 11.94
CA SER A 168 -8.73 0.71 10.63
C SER A 168 -10.03 1.48 10.40
N GLY A 169 -11.17 0.99 10.90
CA GLY A 169 -12.47 1.62 10.74
C GLY A 169 -12.65 2.89 11.58
N LEU A 170 -12.13 2.93 12.81
CA LEU A 170 -12.41 3.99 13.79
C LEU A 170 -12.17 5.41 13.24
N TYR A 171 -11.05 5.65 12.58
CA TYR A 171 -10.75 6.97 12.01
C TYR A 171 -11.02 7.06 10.50
N ALA A 172 -10.99 5.96 9.75
CA ALA A 172 -11.25 5.99 8.31
C ALA A 172 -12.73 6.29 8.01
N VAL A 173 -13.65 5.65 8.74
CA VAL A 173 -15.10 5.82 8.55
C VAL A 173 -15.57 7.19 9.02
N ILE A 174 -14.98 7.74 10.08
CA ILE A 174 -15.43 9.01 10.66
C ILE A 174 -14.70 10.19 10.04
N GLY A 175 -13.37 10.11 9.91
CA GLY A 175 -12.49 11.21 9.55
C GLY A 175 -12.25 11.41 8.05
N GLY A 176 -12.50 10.39 7.22
CA GLY A 176 -12.32 10.47 5.77
C GLY A 176 -10.86 10.64 5.33
N LEU A 177 -10.64 11.06 4.07
CA LEU A 177 -9.32 11.10 3.45
C LEU A 177 -8.30 11.93 4.23
N LYS A 178 -8.73 13.05 4.82
CA LYS A 178 -7.83 13.93 5.57
C LYS A 178 -7.30 13.25 6.83
N ALA A 179 -8.15 12.58 7.60
CA ALA A 179 -7.70 11.86 8.79
C ALA A 179 -6.70 10.77 8.40
N VAL A 180 -7.03 9.97 7.38
CA VAL A 180 -6.15 8.90 6.86
C VAL A 180 -4.79 9.44 6.43
N ALA A 181 -4.76 10.50 5.63
CA ALA A 181 -3.50 11.02 5.10
C ALA A 181 -2.55 11.54 6.20
N TYR A 182 -3.08 12.10 7.29
CA TYR A 182 -2.25 12.57 8.41
C TYR A 182 -1.84 11.46 9.37
N THR A 183 -2.69 10.45 9.60
CA THR A 183 -2.28 9.25 10.35
C THR A 183 -1.19 8.50 9.61
N ASP A 184 -1.25 8.46 8.28
CA ASP A 184 -0.22 7.85 7.44
C ASP A 184 1.15 8.49 7.63
N VAL A 185 1.25 9.81 7.82
CA VAL A 185 2.53 10.50 8.08
C VAL A 185 3.21 9.92 9.33
N VAL A 186 2.43 9.69 10.38
CA VAL A 186 2.93 9.12 11.64
C VAL A 186 3.31 7.66 11.42
N GLN A 187 2.49 6.91 10.69
CA GLN A 187 2.73 5.51 10.37
C GLN A 187 4.02 5.30 9.57
N VAL A 188 4.34 6.18 8.60
CA VAL A 188 5.63 6.16 7.88
C VAL A 188 6.81 6.19 8.83
N ILE A 189 6.75 6.99 9.90
CA ILE A 189 7.85 7.08 10.88
C ILE A 189 8.07 5.70 11.52
N PHE A 190 7.00 5.06 12.00
CA PHE A 190 7.10 3.70 12.54
C PHE A 190 7.62 2.70 11.51
N LEU A 191 7.15 2.77 10.26
CA LEU A 191 7.58 1.89 9.17
C LEU A 191 9.08 2.00 8.89
N VAL A 192 9.58 3.22 8.70
CA VAL A 192 10.99 3.48 8.39
C VAL A 192 11.87 3.12 9.58
N PHE A 193 11.54 3.58 10.79
CA PHE A 193 12.33 3.29 11.97
C PHE A 193 12.32 1.79 12.31
N GLY A 194 11.16 1.14 12.28
CA GLY A 194 11.05 -0.30 12.53
C GLY A 194 11.88 -1.11 11.55
N GLY A 195 11.79 -0.81 10.25
CA GLY A 195 12.57 -1.49 9.21
C GLY A 195 14.08 -1.23 9.30
N LEU A 196 14.50 0.01 9.58
CA LEU A 196 15.92 0.35 9.77
C LEU A 196 16.51 -0.35 11.00
N MET A 197 15.74 -0.45 12.10
CA MET A 197 16.19 -1.18 13.29
C MET A 197 16.33 -2.67 13.02
N THR A 198 15.37 -3.29 12.30
CA THR A 198 15.51 -4.68 11.86
C THR A 198 16.76 -4.90 11.03
N THR A 199 17.01 -4.00 10.07
CA THR A 199 18.21 -4.05 9.22
C THR A 199 19.50 -3.91 10.05
N TYR A 200 19.53 -2.94 10.97
CA TYR A 200 20.67 -2.73 11.86
C TYR A 200 21.00 -3.98 12.69
N PHE A 201 20.02 -4.59 13.35
CA PHE A 201 20.25 -5.79 14.15
C PHE A 201 20.64 -7.01 13.31
N ALA A 202 20.10 -7.13 12.10
CA ALA A 202 20.50 -8.18 11.16
C ALA A 202 21.96 -8.02 10.71
N LEU A 203 22.38 -6.81 10.32
CA LEU A 203 23.77 -6.52 9.94
C LEU A 203 24.75 -6.67 11.12
N LYS A 204 24.32 -6.31 12.32
CA LYS A 204 25.08 -6.55 13.55
C LYS A 204 25.27 -8.05 13.79
N ALA A 205 24.25 -8.86 13.56
CA ALA A 205 24.36 -10.32 13.69
C ALA A 205 25.30 -10.94 12.64
N VAL A 206 25.28 -10.41 11.41
CA VAL A 206 26.17 -10.87 10.32
C VAL A 206 27.64 -10.58 10.63
N SER A 207 27.94 -9.39 11.15
CA SER A 207 29.31 -8.92 11.40
C SER A 207 29.84 -9.17 12.80
N ASN A 208 28.97 -9.51 13.76
CA ASN A 208 29.26 -9.46 15.19
C ASN A 208 29.81 -8.09 15.65
N SER A 209 29.52 -7.01 14.92
CA SER A 209 30.01 -5.65 15.16
C SER A 209 28.85 -4.64 15.12
N THR A 210 29.02 -3.50 15.76
CA THR A 210 28.08 -2.37 15.63
C THR A 210 28.31 -1.54 14.36
N ASP A 211 29.38 -1.83 13.61
CA ASP A 211 29.65 -1.19 12.32
C ASP A 211 28.75 -1.77 11.22
N VAL A 212 27.78 -0.96 10.80
CA VAL A 212 26.82 -1.33 9.75
C VAL A 212 27.48 -1.49 8.38
N PHE A 213 28.57 -0.79 8.10
CA PHE A 213 29.25 -0.89 6.81
C PHE A 213 30.00 -2.20 6.69
N LEU A 214 30.64 -2.64 7.78
CA LEU A 214 31.23 -3.98 7.86
C LEU A 214 30.16 -5.07 7.67
N GLY A 215 28.98 -4.89 8.26
CA GLY A 215 27.84 -5.80 8.02
C GLY A 215 27.46 -5.89 6.55
N LEU A 216 27.36 -4.76 5.85
CA LEU A 216 27.04 -4.71 4.42
C LEU A 216 28.13 -5.32 3.54
N GLU A 217 29.40 -5.03 3.83
CA GLU A 217 30.56 -5.62 3.16
C GLU A 217 30.55 -7.15 3.31
N MET A 218 30.31 -7.65 4.53
CA MET A 218 30.22 -9.09 4.78
C MET A 218 29.03 -9.76 4.11
N LEU A 219 27.92 -9.06 3.88
CA LEU A 219 26.84 -9.61 3.06
C LEU A 219 27.30 -9.83 1.62
N PHE A 220 27.96 -8.81 1.05
CA PHE A 220 28.46 -8.85 -0.32
C PHE A 220 29.53 -9.94 -0.50
N ASP A 221 30.46 -10.07 0.45
CA ASP A 221 31.53 -11.06 0.39
C ASP A 221 31.02 -12.50 0.54
N LYS A 222 30.02 -12.72 1.40
CA LYS A 222 29.49 -14.06 1.69
C LYS A 222 28.44 -14.55 0.70
N ALA A 223 27.73 -13.64 0.05
CA ALA A 223 26.66 -13.97 -0.90
C ALA A 223 26.63 -12.97 -2.07
N PRO A 224 27.72 -12.86 -2.87
CA PRO A 224 27.80 -11.90 -3.97
C PRO A 224 26.71 -12.12 -5.02
N GLU A 225 26.28 -13.37 -5.24
CA GLU A 225 25.19 -13.72 -6.15
C GLU A 225 23.84 -13.10 -5.75
N LYS A 226 23.68 -12.76 -4.46
CA LYS A 226 22.47 -12.06 -3.97
C LYS A 226 22.50 -10.57 -4.29
N PHE A 227 23.54 -10.04 -4.93
CA PHE A 227 23.62 -8.63 -5.33
C PHE A 227 23.48 -8.42 -6.84
N ASP A 228 23.26 -9.50 -7.60
CA ASP A 228 22.97 -9.40 -9.04
C ASP A 228 21.61 -8.73 -9.28
N LEU A 229 21.66 -7.58 -9.98
CA LEU A 229 20.46 -6.80 -10.29
C LEU A 229 19.70 -7.31 -11.51
N ILE A 230 20.41 -7.96 -12.44
CA ILE A 230 19.87 -8.47 -13.69
C ILE A 230 20.20 -9.95 -13.75
N LEU A 231 19.19 -10.79 -13.57
CA LEU A 231 19.38 -12.24 -13.56
C LEU A 231 19.62 -12.79 -14.97
N GLU A 232 20.54 -13.74 -15.07
CA GLU A 232 20.76 -14.53 -16.27
C GLU A 232 19.69 -15.62 -16.41
N LYS A 233 19.47 -16.12 -17.63
CA LYS A 233 18.46 -17.19 -17.91
C LYS A 233 18.74 -18.50 -17.19
N SER A 234 20.00 -18.73 -16.80
CA SER A 234 20.46 -19.88 -16.01
C SER A 234 20.01 -19.80 -14.55
N ASP A 235 19.68 -18.62 -14.04
CA ASP A 235 19.25 -18.43 -12.66
C ASP A 235 17.88 -19.09 -12.42
N PRO A 236 17.73 -19.93 -11.38
CA PRO A 236 16.44 -20.54 -11.04
C PRO A 236 15.30 -19.54 -10.80
N ASN A 237 15.63 -18.32 -10.40
CA ASN A 237 14.71 -17.21 -10.13
C ASN A 237 14.42 -16.34 -11.36
N TYR A 238 15.02 -16.62 -12.53
CA TYR A 238 14.76 -15.87 -13.77
C TYR A 238 13.27 -15.85 -14.15
N LYS A 239 12.52 -16.89 -13.81
CA LYS A 239 11.06 -16.95 -14.04
C LYS A 239 10.28 -15.88 -13.28
N TYR A 240 10.81 -15.41 -12.14
CA TYR A 240 10.21 -14.35 -11.32
C TYR A 240 10.76 -12.97 -11.71
N LEU A 241 12.07 -12.89 -12.01
CA LEU A 241 12.75 -11.67 -12.45
C LEU A 241 13.47 -11.92 -13.78
N PRO A 242 12.78 -11.81 -14.94
CA PRO A 242 13.33 -12.15 -16.25
C PRO A 242 14.33 -11.11 -16.78
N GLY A 243 15.43 -10.89 -16.05
CA GLY A 243 16.54 -10.01 -16.40
C GLY A 243 16.09 -8.62 -16.89
N LEU A 244 16.59 -8.21 -18.05
CA LEU A 244 16.22 -6.93 -18.69
C LEU A 244 14.72 -6.81 -19.02
N GLY A 245 14.00 -7.93 -19.10
CA GLY A 245 12.54 -7.93 -19.26
C GLY A 245 11.81 -7.27 -18.08
N VAL A 246 12.42 -7.24 -16.89
CA VAL A 246 11.89 -6.49 -15.75
C VAL A 246 11.98 -4.99 -16.01
N ILE A 247 13.10 -4.52 -16.58
CA ILE A 247 13.36 -3.09 -16.82
C ILE A 247 12.55 -2.54 -18.00
N PHE A 248 12.42 -3.31 -19.09
CA PHE A 248 11.79 -2.84 -20.33
C PHE A 248 10.41 -3.44 -20.61
N GLY A 249 9.96 -4.40 -19.79
CA GLY A 249 8.73 -5.15 -20.02
C GLY A 249 7.59 -4.82 -19.07
N GLY A 250 6.97 -5.87 -18.52
CA GLY A 250 5.68 -5.79 -17.85
C GLY A 250 5.64 -4.97 -16.56
N LEU A 251 6.78 -4.70 -15.92
CA LEU A 251 6.81 -3.95 -14.67
C LEU A 251 6.34 -2.50 -14.85
N TRP A 252 6.51 -1.90 -16.03
CA TRP A 252 5.94 -0.59 -16.33
C TRP A 252 4.41 -0.59 -16.33
N VAL A 253 3.79 -1.68 -16.78
CA VAL A 253 2.33 -1.83 -16.77
C VAL A 253 1.84 -1.85 -15.33
N ALA A 254 2.48 -2.63 -14.45
CA ALA A 254 2.16 -2.66 -13.02
C ALA A 254 2.34 -1.28 -12.37
N ASN A 255 3.47 -0.61 -12.61
CA ASN A 255 3.78 0.70 -12.03
C ASN A 255 2.80 1.80 -12.49
N ILE A 256 2.49 1.87 -13.78
CA ILE A 256 1.53 2.86 -14.32
C ILE A 256 0.13 2.59 -13.78
N ALA A 257 -0.28 1.33 -13.70
CA ALA A 257 -1.57 0.97 -13.13
C ALA A 257 -1.66 1.38 -11.65
N TYR A 258 -0.66 0.98 -10.87
CA TYR A 258 -0.64 1.15 -9.43
C TYR A 258 -0.53 2.62 -9.02
N PHE A 259 0.41 3.38 -9.60
CA PHE A 259 0.62 4.79 -9.21
C PHE A 259 -0.28 5.77 -9.96
N GLY A 260 -0.64 5.45 -11.22
CA GLY A 260 -1.31 6.37 -12.13
C GLY A 260 -2.81 6.16 -12.31
N CYS A 261 -3.32 4.96 -12.03
CA CYS A 261 -4.68 4.54 -12.37
C CYS A 261 -5.46 3.92 -11.18
N ASN A 262 -4.79 3.63 -10.07
CA ASN A 262 -5.40 3.06 -8.88
C ASN A 262 -5.86 4.17 -7.92
N GLN A 263 -7.15 4.16 -7.56
CA GLN A 263 -7.77 5.23 -6.78
C GLN A 263 -7.06 5.43 -5.44
N TYR A 264 -6.78 4.38 -4.67
CA TYR A 264 -6.26 4.57 -3.31
C TYR A 264 -4.86 5.16 -3.25
N ILE A 265 -4.04 4.98 -4.28
CA ILE A 265 -2.72 5.62 -4.33
C ILE A 265 -2.85 7.07 -4.80
N ILE A 266 -3.48 7.29 -5.95
CA ILE A 266 -3.47 8.61 -6.58
C ILE A 266 -4.38 9.63 -5.88
N GLN A 267 -5.39 9.19 -5.14
CA GLN A 267 -6.38 10.06 -4.50
C GLN A 267 -5.76 11.13 -3.59
N ARG A 268 -4.66 10.83 -2.89
CA ARG A 268 -3.96 11.81 -2.04
C ARG A 268 -3.38 12.96 -2.87
N SER A 269 -2.81 12.63 -4.02
CA SER A 269 -2.27 13.61 -4.96
C SER A 269 -3.36 14.41 -5.66
N LEU A 270 -4.56 13.84 -5.84
CA LEU A 270 -5.73 14.57 -6.34
C LEU A 270 -6.29 15.57 -5.32
N ALA A 271 -6.11 15.30 -4.02
CA ALA A 271 -6.51 16.17 -2.91
C ALA A 271 -5.46 17.25 -2.55
N ALA A 272 -4.49 17.51 -3.45
CA ALA A 272 -3.43 18.48 -3.22
C ALA A 272 -3.90 19.94 -3.34
N LYS A 273 -3.22 20.84 -2.63
CA LYS A 273 -3.43 22.31 -2.74
C LYS A 273 -3.20 22.86 -4.13
N SER A 274 -2.29 22.26 -4.88
CA SER A 274 -1.95 22.67 -6.24
C SER A 274 -1.24 21.54 -6.97
N ILE A 275 -1.15 21.66 -8.30
CA ILE A 275 -0.37 20.74 -9.13
C ILE A 275 1.08 20.65 -8.66
N LYS A 276 1.69 21.78 -8.28
CA LYS A 276 3.07 21.82 -7.77
C LYS A 276 3.21 21.05 -6.46
N GLU A 277 2.26 21.17 -5.55
CA GLU A 277 2.25 20.42 -4.28
C GLU A 277 2.07 18.92 -4.53
N ALA A 278 1.19 18.54 -5.46
CA ALA A 278 1.03 17.15 -5.85
C ALA A 278 2.31 16.56 -6.47
N GLN A 279 2.97 17.31 -7.34
CA GLN A 279 4.24 16.92 -7.97
C GLN A 279 5.37 16.76 -6.96
N LYS A 280 5.54 17.73 -6.05
CA LYS A 280 6.51 17.63 -4.96
C LYS A 280 6.23 16.45 -4.04
N GLY A 281 4.95 16.16 -3.77
CA GLY A 281 4.56 15.02 -2.94
C GLY A 281 4.91 13.69 -3.59
N MET A 282 4.56 13.50 -4.86
CA MET A 282 4.97 12.30 -5.61
C MET A 282 6.49 12.18 -5.76
N ALA A 283 7.21 13.31 -5.88
CA ALA A 283 8.67 13.31 -5.92
C ALA A 283 9.29 12.92 -4.57
N LEU A 284 8.71 13.38 -3.45
CA LEU A 284 9.10 12.91 -2.11
C LEU A 284 8.87 11.40 -1.97
N ALA A 285 7.71 10.90 -2.40
CA ALA A 285 7.44 9.46 -2.41
C ALA A 285 8.49 8.70 -3.25
N ALA A 286 8.78 9.17 -4.46
CA ALA A 286 9.81 8.58 -5.32
C ALA A 286 11.18 8.54 -4.64
N PHE A 287 11.59 9.63 -3.98
CA PHE A 287 12.83 9.70 -3.23
C PHE A 287 12.88 8.69 -2.08
N MET A 288 11.82 8.62 -1.26
CA MET A 288 11.72 7.65 -0.17
C MET A 288 11.78 6.21 -0.68
N LYS A 289 11.17 5.94 -1.84
CA LYS A 289 11.12 4.60 -2.45
C LYS A 289 12.51 4.04 -2.78
N LEU A 290 13.50 4.89 -3.05
CA LEU A 290 14.89 4.47 -3.28
C LEU A 290 15.51 3.75 -2.07
N PHE A 291 15.06 4.11 -0.85
CA PHE A 291 15.58 3.55 0.40
C PHE A 291 14.75 2.38 0.92
N ILE A 292 13.61 2.06 0.31
CA ILE A 292 12.76 0.95 0.76
C ILE A 292 13.49 -0.40 0.70
N PRO A 293 14.28 -0.72 -0.35
CA PRO A 293 15.06 -1.96 -0.36
C PRO A 293 16.02 -2.12 0.84
N LEU A 294 16.51 -1.03 1.43
CA LEU A 294 17.33 -1.10 2.64
C LEU A 294 16.57 -1.72 3.81
N ILE A 295 15.26 -1.43 3.93
CA ILE A 295 14.45 -1.88 5.07
C ILE A 295 13.67 -3.17 4.81
N VAL A 296 13.43 -3.56 3.56
CA VAL A 296 12.65 -4.77 3.22
C VAL A 296 13.40 -5.81 2.38
N VAL A 297 14.58 -5.53 1.81
CA VAL A 297 15.33 -6.52 1.01
C VAL A 297 16.62 -6.94 1.72
N ILE A 298 17.40 -5.97 2.22
CA ILE A 298 18.66 -6.25 2.93
C ILE A 298 18.48 -7.18 4.14
N PRO A 299 17.42 -7.06 4.97
CA PRO A 299 17.16 -8.04 6.02
C PRO A 299 17.07 -9.48 5.48
N GLY A 300 16.45 -9.68 4.32
CA GLY A 300 16.30 -11.00 3.70
C GLY A 300 17.64 -11.61 3.31
N ILE A 301 18.50 -10.82 2.69
CA ILE A 301 19.87 -11.22 2.34
C ILE A 301 20.65 -11.55 3.62
N ALA A 302 20.49 -10.76 4.69
CA ALA A 302 21.10 -11.05 5.98
C ALA A 302 20.62 -12.37 6.59
N ALA A 303 19.33 -12.67 6.52
CA ALA A 303 18.80 -13.96 6.95
C ALA A 303 19.39 -15.14 6.15
N PHE A 304 19.65 -14.95 4.85
CA PHE A 304 20.31 -15.94 4.01
C PHE A 304 21.75 -16.17 4.45
N VAL A 305 22.54 -15.10 4.62
CA VAL A 305 23.94 -15.18 5.07
C VAL A 305 24.08 -15.78 6.48
N LEU A 306 23.08 -15.57 7.33
CA LEU A 306 23.00 -16.15 8.67
C LEU A 306 22.52 -17.62 8.68
N ASN A 307 22.28 -18.23 7.51
CA ASN A 307 21.76 -19.58 7.35
C ASN A 307 20.48 -19.83 8.16
N ALA A 308 19.47 -18.97 7.96
CA ALA A 308 18.17 -19.14 8.60
C ALA A 308 17.60 -20.54 8.31
N GLY A 309 17.36 -21.33 9.36
CA GLY A 309 16.74 -22.65 9.28
C GLY A 309 15.23 -22.56 9.06
N ILE A 310 14.82 -21.96 7.94
CA ILE A 310 13.42 -21.71 7.57
C ILE A 310 13.03 -22.54 6.35
N ASP A 311 11.77 -22.99 6.30
CA ASP A 311 11.27 -23.83 5.21
C ASP A 311 10.79 -22.98 4.02
N LYS A 312 10.26 -21.78 4.30
CA LYS A 312 9.72 -20.86 3.30
C LYS A 312 10.45 -19.51 3.36
N PRO A 313 10.79 -18.89 2.22
CA PRO A 313 11.48 -17.60 2.20
C PRO A 313 10.76 -16.49 3.00
N ASP A 314 9.43 -16.45 2.95
CA ASP A 314 8.61 -15.44 3.65
C ASP A 314 8.75 -15.50 5.19
N GLU A 315 9.28 -16.60 5.74
CA GLU A 315 9.57 -16.73 7.18
C GLU A 315 10.83 -15.97 7.61
N ALA A 316 11.63 -15.45 6.66
CA ALA A 316 12.87 -14.74 6.94
C ALA A 316 12.67 -13.51 7.85
N TYR A 317 11.64 -12.69 7.58
CA TYR A 317 11.37 -11.51 8.41
C TYR A 317 10.95 -11.91 9.84
N PRO A 318 9.94 -12.78 10.05
CA PRO A 318 9.62 -13.31 11.37
C PRO A 318 10.81 -13.95 12.10
N TRP A 319 11.66 -14.69 11.39
CA TRP A 319 12.84 -15.33 11.97
C TRP A 319 13.83 -14.30 12.52
N LEU A 320 14.12 -13.23 11.78
CA LEU A 320 14.98 -12.14 12.27
C LEU A 320 14.41 -11.45 13.52
N LEU A 321 13.11 -11.16 13.51
CA LEU A 321 12.42 -10.56 14.66
C LEU A 321 12.54 -11.44 15.92
N ASN A 322 12.44 -12.75 15.75
CA ASN A 322 12.52 -13.70 16.86
C ASN A 322 13.94 -13.87 17.38
N THR A 323 14.91 -13.98 16.48
CA THR A 323 16.27 -14.42 16.80
C THR A 323 17.19 -13.26 17.23
N PHE A 324 17.13 -12.11 16.56
CA PHE A 324 18.17 -11.07 16.71
C PHE A 324 17.68 -9.73 17.24
N ILE A 325 16.39 -9.42 17.13
CA ILE A 325 15.89 -8.14 17.61
C ILE A 325 15.72 -8.17 19.14
N PRO A 326 16.32 -7.24 19.90
CA PRO A 326 16.15 -7.17 21.35
C PRO A 326 14.74 -6.74 21.78
N SER A 327 14.41 -6.97 23.05
CA SER A 327 13.19 -6.43 23.66
C SER A 327 13.13 -4.90 23.58
N GLY A 328 11.90 -4.37 23.54
CA GLY A 328 11.57 -3.00 23.17
C GLY A 328 11.51 -2.78 21.66
N PHE A 329 12.52 -3.24 20.92
CA PHE A 329 12.58 -3.07 19.46
C PHE A 329 11.68 -4.05 18.70
N LYS A 330 11.37 -5.22 19.27
CA LYS A 330 10.34 -6.12 18.71
C LYS A 330 8.97 -5.45 18.71
N GLY A 331 8.63 -4.75 19.81
CA GLY A 331 7.42 -3.92 19.89
C GLY A 331 7.36 -2.82 18.83
N LEU A 332 8.49 -2.20 18.50
CA LEU A 332 8.58 -1.19 17.43
C LEU A 332 8.41 -1.80 16.03
N ALA A 333 9.05 -2.93 15.74
CA ALA A 333 8.90 -3.64 14.47
C ALA A 333 7.46 -4.14 14.26
N LEU A 334 6.81 -4.58 15.34
CA LEU A 334 5.40 -4.96 15.32
C LEU A 334 4.47 -3.75 15.11
N ALA A 335 4.77 -2.62 15.76
CA ALA A 335 4.07 -1.36 15.53
C ALA A 335 4.16 -0.93 14.06
N ALA A 336 5.35 -1.04 13.45
CA ALA A 336 5.56 -0.79 12.03
C ALA A 336 4.67 -1.69 11.16
N LEU A 337 4.64 -3.00 11.44
CA LEU A 337 3.81 -3.94 10.69
C LEU A 337 2.31 -3.58 10.78
N VAL A 338 1.81 -3.30 11.98
CA VAL A 338 0.41 -2.87 12.17
C VAL A 338 0.15 -1.53 11.51
N ALA A 339 1.12 -0.61 11.52
CA ALA A 339 1.06 0.66 10.80
C ALA A 339 0.81 0.45 9.29
N ALA A 340 1.58 -0.44 8.66
CA ALA A 340 1.45 -0.79 7.25
C ALA A 340 0.07 -1.37 6.93
N ILE A 341 -0.39 -2.33 7.73
CA ILE A 341 -1.69 -3.00 7.54
C ILE A 341 -2.82 -1.97 7.64
N VAL A 342 -2.82 -1.18 8.71
CA VAL A 342 -3.90 -0.24 9.00
C VAL A 342 -3.92 0.93 7.99
N SER A 343 -2.75 1.42 7.57
CA SER A 343 -2.65 2.44 6.50
C SER A 343 -3.24 1.92 5.18
N SER A 344 -2.89 0.70 4.80
CA SER A 344 -3.39 0.06 3.57
C SER A 344 -4.90 -0.12 3.61
N LEU A 345 -5.44 -0.67 4.71
CA LEU A 345 -6.87 -0.90 4.90
C LEU A 345 -7.67 0.41 4.85
N SER A 346 -7.26 1.42 5.62
CA SER A 346 -7.94 2.72 5.65
C SER A 346 -7.91 3.43 4.29
N SER A 347 -6.82 3.29 3.54
CA SER A 347 -6.67 3.81 2.18
C SER A 347 -7.64 3.16 1.20
N MET A 348 -7.78 1.84 1.24
CA MET A 348 -8.70 1.09 0.37
C MET A 348 -10.16 1.37 0.73
N VAL A 349 -10.51 1.42 2.02
CA VAL A 349 -11.87 1.72 2.52
C VAL A 349 -12.33 3.11 2.07
N THR A 350 -11.49 4.14 2.27
CA THR A 350 -11.81 5.51 1.84
C THR A 350 -11.96 5.63 0.34
N SER A 351 -11.19 4.85 -0.43
CA SER A 351 -11.26 4.83 -1.89
C SER A 351 -12.51 4.13 -2.41
N ALA A 352 -12.87 2.97 -1.83
CA ALA A 352 -14.12 2.28 -2.13
C ALA A 352 -15.32 3.19 -1.85
N SER A 353 -15.31 3.86 -0.70
CA SER A 353 -16.32 4.85 -0.32
C SER A 353 -16.43 5.99 -1.34
N THR A 354 -15.29 6.52 -1.80
CA THR A 354 -15.25 7.61 -2.79
C THR A 354 -15.81 7.16 -4.14
N ILE A 355 -15.35 6.01 -4.66
CA ILE A 355 -15.78 5.43 -5.94
C ILE A 355 -17.29 5.20 -5.91
N PHE A 356 -17.80 4.49 -4.90
CA PHE A 356 -19.22 4.23 -4.80
C PHE A 356 -20.04 5.52 -4.73
N THR A 357 -19.61 6.49 -3.90
CA THR A 357 -20.38 7.71 -3.68
C THR A 357 -20.46 8.57 -4.95
N PHE A 358 -19.35 8.77 -5.65
CA PHE A 358 -19.28 9.70 -6.78
C PHE A 358 -19.47 9.05 -8.15
N ASP A 359 -19.22 7.74 -8.30
CA ASP A 359 -19.31 7.07 -9.59
C ASP A 359 -20.57 6.19 -9.72
N ILE A 360 -21.20 5.80 -8.61
CA ILE A 360 -22.42 4.98 -8.57
C ILE A 360 -23.59 5.74 -7.94
N TYR A 361 -23.50 6.10 -6.66
CA TYR A 361 -24.63 6.66 -5.90
C TYR A 361 -25.10 8.00 -6.45
N LYS A 362 -24.22 9.01 -6.48
CA LYS A 362 -24.60 10.35 -6.95
C LYS A 362 -25.07 10.32 -8.42
N PRO A 363 -24.39 9.65 -9.37
CA PRO A 363 -24.81 9.73 -10.77
C PRO A 363 -26.03 8.87 -11.12
N MET A 364 -26.24 7.72 -10.45
CA MET A 364 -27.25 6.73 -10.83
C MET A 364 -28.42 6.63 -9.86
N ILE A 365 -28.17 6.78 -8.55
CA ILE A 365 -29.17 6.55 -7.51
C ILE A 365 -29.82 7.86 -7.08
N ASN A 366 -29.02 8.89 -6.78
CA ASN A 366 -29.53 10.19 -6.35
C ASN A 366 -28.71 11.37 -6.91
N LYS A 367 -29.12 11.85 -8.08
CA LYS A 367 -28.48 12.95 -8.82
C LYS A 367 -28.51 14.29 -8.11
N THR A 368 -29.47 14.50 -7.21
CA THR A 368 -29.67 15.74 -6.46
C THR A 368 -29.25 15.60 -5.00
N ALA A 369 -28.48 14.56 -4.66
CA ALA A 369 -27.99 14.33 -3.31
C ALA A 369 -27.24 15.55 -2.77
N THR A 370 -27.66 16.01 -1.58
CA THR A 370 -27.00 17.08 -0.85
C THR A 370 -25.65 16.61 -0.33
N ASP A 371 -24.77 17.58 -0.03
CA ASP A 371 -23.43 17.30 0.49
C ASP A 371 -23.45 16.46 1.78
N ASP A 372 -24.36 16.77 2.70
CA ASP A 372 -24.57 16.00 3.93
C ASP A 372 -24.95 14.55 3.64
N LYS A 373 -25.80 14.32 2.62
CA LYS A 373 -26.21 12.97 2.22
C LYS A 373 -25.04 12.19 1.61
N LEU A 374 -24.19 12.83 0.82
CA LEU A 374 -23.01 12.21 0.24
C LEU A 374 -22.02 11.77 1.32
N VAL A 375 -21.79 12.58 2.36
CA VAL A 375 -20.95 12.20 3.50
C VAL A 375 -21.53 10.99 4.22
N VAL A 376 -22.83 10.99 4.52
CA VAL A 376 -23.50 9.84 5.17
C VAL A 376 -23.35 8.56 4.34
N VAL A 377 -23.59 8.63 3.03
CA VAL A 377 -23.41 7.49 2.12
C VAL A 377 -21.96 7.02 2.11
N GLY A 378 -21.00 7.95 2.10
CA GLY A 378 -19.59 7.65 2.19
C GLY A 378 -19.24 6.86 3.46
N ARG A 379 -19.74 7.29 4.61
CA ARG A 379 -19.51 6.60 5.89
C ARG A 379 -20.14 5.20 5.90
N ILE A 380 -21.38 5.08 5.43
CA ILE A 380 -22.06 3.79 5.29
C ILE A 380 -21.26 2.86 4.40
N MET A 381 -20.83 3.32 3.22
CA MET A 381 -20.08 2.49 2.28
C MET A 381 -18.70 2.12 2.83
N SER A 382 -18.06 3.00 3.62
CA SER A 382 -16.81 2.67 4.32
C SER A 382 -17.02 1.50 5.29
N ALA A 383 -18.08 1.57 6.12
CA ALA A 383 -18.42 0.51 7.06
C ALA A 383 -18.81 -0.80 6.35
N VAL A 384 -19.61 -0.73 5.30
CA VAL A 384 -19.99 -1.91 4.50
C VAL A 384 -18.76 -2.54 3.83
N SER A 385 -17.82 -1.74 3.32
CA SER A 385 -16.57 -2.26 2.74
C SER A 385 -15.76 -3.07 3.76
N LEU A 386 -15.68 -2.58 5.00
CA LEU A 386 -15.04 -3.29 6.12
C LEU A 386 -15.79 -4.58 6.45
N ILE A 387 -17.12 -4.54 6.57
CA ILE A 387 -17.94 -5.71 6.90
C ILE A 387 -17.77 -6.81 5.84
N ILE A 388 -17.87 -6.47 4.55
CA ILE A 388 -17.69 -7.46 3.48
C ILE A 388 -16.29 -8.08 3.57
N ALA A 389 -15.25 -7.27 3.72
CA ALA A 389 -13.88 -7.77 3.79
C ALA A 389 -13.63 -8.65 5.03
N VAL A 390 -14.20 -8.31 6.18
CA VAL A 390 -14.11 -9.11 7.42
C VAL A 390 -14.80 -10.47 7.26
N LEU A 391 -15.91 -10.54 6.53
CA LEU A 391 -16.62 -11.79 6.27
C LEU A 391 -15.87 -12.68 5.28
N VAL A 392 -15.21 -12.08 4.29
CA VAL A 392 -14.50 -12.80 3.21
C VAL A 392 -13.08 -13.20 3.63
N ALA A 393 -12.38 -12.39 4.42
CA ALA A 393 -10.98 -12.63 4.80
C ALA A 393 -10.71 -14.03 5.39
N PRO A 394 -11.52 -14.60 6.30
CA PRO A 394 -11.30 -15.94 6.81
C PRO A 394 -11.36 -17.03 5.73
N MET A 395 -12.15 -16.83 4.67
CA MET A 395 -12.31 -17.80 3.58
C MET A 395 -11.01 -17.99 2.77
N LEU A 396 -10.12 -16.98 2.80
CA LEU A 396 -8.80 -17.04 2.15
C LEU A 396 -7.83 -18.01 2.85
N SER A 397 -8.15 -18.49 4.05
CA SER A 397 -7.38 -19.55 4.73
C SER A 397 -7.31 -20.86 3.97
N SER A 398 -8.23 -21.08 3.04
CA SER A 398 -8.25 -22.26 2.17
C SER A 398 -7.27 -22.17 0.99
N LEU A 399 -6.67 -21.01 0.77
CA LEU A 399 -5.74 -20.78 -0.34
C LEU A 399 -4.31 -21.14 0.06
N ASP A 400 -3.58 -21.77 -0.88
CA ASP A 400 -2.16 -22.09 -0.68
C ASP A 400 -1.28 -20.84 -0.55
N GLN A 401 -1.59 -19.77 -1.30
CA GLN A 401 -0.86 -18.51 -1.28
C GLN A 401 -1.76 -17.31 -1.60
N ALA A 402 -2.11 -16.53 -0.58
CA ALA A 402 -2.97 -15.34 -0.74
C ALA A 402 -2.33 -14.24 -1.61
N PHE A 403 -1.00 -14.10 -1.63
CA PHE A 403 -0.29 -13.17 -2.51
C PHE A 403 -0.52 -13.52 -4.00
N GLN A 404 -0.44 -14.80 -4.36
CA GLN A 404 -0.65 -15.24 -5.74
C GLN A 404 -2.10 -14.99 -6.17
N PHE A 405 -3.07 -15.20 -5.27
CA PHE A 405 -4.47 -14.85 -5.51
C PHE A 405 -4.66 -13.36 -5.88
N ILE A 406 -3.97 -12.44 -5.18
CA ILE A 406 -4.00 -11.01 -5.53
C ILE A 406 -3.44 -10.80 -6.94
N GLN A 407 -2.28 -11.39 -7.23
CA GLN A 407 -1.57 -11.19 -8.50
C GLN A 407 -2.34 -11.76 -9.69
N ASP A 408 -2.96 -12.94 -9.56
CA ASP A 408 -3.73 -13.55 -10.65
C ASP A 408 -4.96 -12.71 -11.00
N PHE A 409 -5.73 -12.27 -10.00
CA PHE A 409 -6.91 -11.44 -10.24
C PHE A 409 -6.56 -10.06 -10.80
N THR A 410 -5.56 -9.41 -10.23
CA THR A 410 -5.19 -8.05 -10.67
C THR A 410 -4.41 -8.07 -11.97
N GLY A 411 -3.51 -9.03 -12.17
CA GLY A 411 -2.64 -9.16 -13.33
C GLY A 411 -3.38 -9.42 -14.63
N MET A 412 -4.51 -10.15 -14.60
CA MET A 412 -5.31 -10.40 -15.81
C MET A 412 -5.96 -9.13 -16.36
N VAL A 413 -6.35 -8.18 -15.50
CA VAL A 413 -7.16 -7.02 -15.91
C VAL A 413 -6.33 -5.74 -16.04
N THR A 414 -5.25 -5.65 -15.25
CA THR A 414 -4.40 -4.45 -15.17
C THR A 414 -3.89 -3.96 -16.54
N PRO A 415 -3.38 -4.80 -17.45
CA PRO A 415 -2.92 -4.34 -18.76
C PRO A 415 -4.00 -3.64 -19.57
N GLY A 416 -5.23 -4.17 -19.56
CA GLY A 416 -6.37 -3.57 -20.26
C GLY A 416 -6.72 -2.18 -19.70
N ILE A 417 -6.72 -2.05 -18.38
CA ILE A 417 -6.95 -0.75 -17.71
C ILE A 417 -5.87 0.26 -18.11
N VAL A 418 -4.59 -0.13 -18.06
CA VAL A 418 -3.48 0.77 -18.42
C VAL A 418 -3.62 1.28 -19.84
N VAL A 419 -3.95 0.42 -20.81
CA VAL A 419 -4.16 0.83 -22.20
C VAL A 419 -5.28 1.86 -22.32
N VAL A 420 -6.43 1.63 -21.66
CA VAL A 420 -7.58 2.55 -21.69
C VAL A 420 -7.21 3.92 -21.11
N PHE A 421 -6.46 3.95 -20.00
CA PHE A 421 -6.01 5.18 -19.37
C PHE A 421 -4.95 5.92 -20.20
N LEU A 422 -3.94 5.22 -20.72
CA LEU A 422 -2.88 5.82 -21.55
C LEU A 422 -3.46 6.45 -22.82
N PHE A 423 -4.36 5.75 -23.52
CA PHE A 423 -5.05 6.33 -24.67
C PHE A 423 -5.98 7.47 -24.27
N GLY A 424 -6.61 7.38 -23.11
CA GLY A 424 -7.46 8.45 -22.59
C GLY A 424 -6.67 9.74 -22.34
N LEU A 425 -5.47 9.61 -21.78
CA LEU A 425 -4.60 10.73 -21.39
C LEU A 425 -3.85 11.34 -22.57
N PHE A 426 -3.26 10.50 -23.44
CA PHE A 426 -2.24 10.96 -24.39
C PHE A 426 -2.66 10.82 -25.85
N TRP A 427 -3.70 10.04 -26.16
CA TRP A 427 -4.16 9.84 -27.54
C TRP A 427 -5.47 10.59 -27.82
N LYS A 428 -5.37 11.74 -28.49
CA LYS A 428 -6.53 12.61 -28.80
C LYS A 428 -7.63 11.92 -29.62
N LYS A 429 -7.28 11.03 -30.55
CA LYS A 429 -8.26 10.31 -31.42
C LYS A 429 -8.91 9.08 -30.77
N ALA A 430 -8.59 8.76 -29.51
CA ALA A 430 -9.14 7.58 -28.86
C ALA A 430 -10.60 7.89 -28.53
N ILE A 431 -11.52 7.23 -29.22
CA ILE A 431 -12.96 7.39 -28.99
C ILE A 431 -13.49 5.97 -28.78
N LEU A 432 -14.44 5.80 -27.87
CA LEU A 432 -15.24 4.57 -27.84
C LEU A 432 -16.03 4.49 -29.15
N ARG A 433 -15.47 3.84 -30.18
CA ARG A 433 -16.25 3.30 -31.29
C ARG A 433 -16.79 1.95 -30.87
N ALA A 434 -17.63 1.93 -29.84
CA ALA A 434 -18.32 0.73 -29.43
C ALA A 434 -19.66 0.66 -30.16
N HIS A 435 -19.61 0.14 -31.38
CA HIS A 435 -20.76 -0.38 -32.13
C HIS A 435 -21.22 -1.67 -31.41
N PHE A 436 -21.78 -1.54 -30.20
CA PHE A 436 -22.62 -2.60 -29.65
C PHE A 436 -24.01 -2.35 -30.21
N GLY A 437 -24.51 -3.34 -30.96
CA GLY A 437 -25.69 -3.27 -31.80
C GLY A 437 -26.90 -2.63 -31.14
N ARG A 438 -27.71 -2.01 -32.00
CA ARG A 438 -29.05 -1.51 -31.73
C ARG A 438 -29.92 -2.54 -31.00
#